data_AF-A0AA95IA01-F1
#
_entry.id   AF-A0AA95IA01-F1
#
_cell.length_a   1.000
_cell.length_b   1.000
_cell.length_c   1.000
_cell.angle_alpha   90.00
_cell.angle_beta   90.00
_cell.angle_gamma   90.00
#
_symmetry.space_group_name_H-M   'P 1'
#
loop_
_entity.id
_entity.type
_entity.pdbx_description
1 polymer ?
#
loop_
_entity_poly.entity_id
_entity_poly.type
_entity_poly.pdbx_seq_one_letter_code
_entity_poly.pdbx_strand_id
1 'polypeptide(L)'
;MLMYYAILIIGILLVIVAVFRFISMYSGKDYTILNVGKILVALSLGVLCLVITLPSLKYVVLKEYDVISGKCVIEIDSSGRTSEADFKMLNTDEVFSFRDIPALDAYGKSIPYYCKVTVTKDHKFGVSYKIYDAKTRKLILTSK
;
A
#
# COMPACT_ATOMS: atom_id res chain seq x y z
N MET A 1 -2.67 -2.75 -1.40
CA MET A 1 -3.02 -1.31 -1.55
C MET A 1 -4.40 -0.92 -1.02
N LEU A 2 -5.49 -1.59 -1.39
CA LEU A 2 -6.86 -1.17 -1.05
C LEU A 2 -7.11 -1.10 0.47
N MET A 3 -6.70 -2.12 1.23
CA MET A 3 -6.83 -2.14 2.69
C MET A 3 -6.13 -0.96 3.37
N TYR A 4 -4.95 -0.58 2.87
CA TYR A 4 -4.19 0.55 3.42
C TYR A 4 -4.97 1.85 3.27
N TYR A 5 -5.51 2.14 2.07
CA TYR A 5 -6.33 3.33 1.84
C TYR A 5 -7.65 3.28 2.62
N ALA A 6 -8.24 2.09 2.80
CA ALA A 6 -9.44 1.93 3.63
C ALA A 6 -9.16 2.31 5.10
N ILE A 7 -8.05 1.82 5.69
CA ILE A 7 -7.64 2.16 7.05
C ILE A 7 -7.34 3.67 7.18
N LEU A 8 -6.67 4.26 6.18
CA LEU A 8 -6.41 5.70 6.14
C LEU A 8 -7.71 6.51 6.17
N ILE A 9 -8.68 6.17 5.31
CA ILE A 9 -10.00 6.84 5.25
C ILE A 9 -10.76 6.68 6.56
N ILE A 10 -10.80 5.46 7.11
CA ILE A 10 -11.45 5.19 8.41
C ILE A 10 -10.80 6.03 9.51
N GLY A 11 -9.46 6.10 9.56
CA GLY A 11 -8.74 6.92 10.53
C GLY A 11 -9.12 8.40 10.44
N ILE A 12 -9.16 8.96 9.22
CA ILE A 12 -9.57 10.36 8.98
C ILE A 12 -11.02 10.58 9.45
N LEU A 13 -11.95 9.71 9.06
CA LEU A 13 -13.36 9.83 9.43
C LEU A 13 -13.56 9.75 10.94
N LEU A 14 -12.86 8.84 11.63
CA LEU A 14 -12.91 8.73 13.10
C LEU A 14 -12.46 10.03 13.77
N VAL A 15 -11.37 10.65 13.30
CA VAL A 15 -10.89 11.93 13.84
C VAL A 15 -11.92 13.04 13.58
N ILE A 16 -12.47 13.15 12.36
CA ILE A 16 -13.48 14.17 12.03
C ILE A 16 -14.72 14.02 12.90
N VAL A 17 -15.24 12.79 13.03
CA VAL A 17 -16.42 12.51 13.87
C VAL A 17 -16.13 12.80 15.33
N ALA A 18 -14.96 12.42 15.85
CA ALA A 18 -14.56 12.71 17.23
C ALA A 18 -14.51 14.22 17.49
N VAL A 19 -13.92 15.00 16.59
CA VAL A 19 -13.85 16.47 16.68
C VAL A 19 -15.25 17.09 16.62
N PHE A 20 -16.10 16.65 15.69
CA PHE A 20 -17.47 17.15 15.58
C PHE A 20 -18.29 16.86 16.84
N ARG A 21 -18.18 15.64 17.38
CA ARG A 21 -18.86 15.24 18.62
C ARG A 21 -18.32 16.04 19.82
N PHE A 22 -17.03 16.34 19.85
CA PHE A 22 -16.43 17.19 20.87
C PHE A 22 -16.99 18.61 20.84
N ILE A 23 -17.09 19.23 19.65
CA ILE A 23 -17.68 20.57 19.48
C ILE A 23 -19.15 20.58 19.90
N SER A 24 -19.93 19.59 19.45
CA SER A 24 -21.36 19.48 19.81
C SER A 24 -21.57 19.30 21.31
N MET A 25 -20.72 18.50 21.98
CA MET A 25 -20.76 18.33 23.43
C MET A 25 -20.43 19.65 24.15
N TYR A 26 -19.45 20.41 23.66
CA TYR A 26 -19.06 21.69 24.24
C TYR A 26 -20.20 22.72 24.14
N SER A 27 -20.83 22.84 22.96
CA SER A 27 -21.96 23.75 22.73
C SER A 27 -23.22 23.36 23.53
N GLY A 28 -23.51 22.06 23.64
CA GLY A 28 -24.67 21.55 24.39
C GLY A 28 -24.48 21.53 25.90
N LYS A 29 -23.25 21.77 26.41
CA LYS A 29 -22.86 21.59 27.82
C LYS A 29 -23.10 20.18 28.39
N ASP A 30 -23.13 19.16 27.53
CA ASP A 30 -23.42 17.76 27.89
C ASP A 30 -22.16 16.99 28.33
N TYR A 31 -21.50 17.49 29.38
CA TYR A 31 -20.24 16.96 29.89
C TYR A 31 -20.42 15.74 30.80
N THR A 32 -20.86 14.62 30.24
CA THR A 32 -20.90 13.35 30.97
C THR A 32 -19.56 12.61 30.77
N ILE A 33 -19.00 12.04 31.85
CA ILE A 33 -17.74 11.26 31.82
C ILE A 33 -17.77 10.19 30.70
N LEU A 34 -18.93 9.56 30.50
CA LEU A 34 -19.14 8.52 29.50
C LEU A 34 -19.03 9.07 28.06
N ASN A 35 -19.52 10.29 27.79
CA ASN A 35 -19.41 10.94 26.49
C ASN A 35 -17.97 11.36 26.20
N VAL A 36 -17.29 11.94 27.19
CA VAL A 36 -15.88 12.32 27.10
C VAL A 36 -15.01 11.09 26.82
N GLY A 37 -15.23 9.99 27.55
CA GLY A 37 -14.52 8.73 27.35
C GLY A 37 -14.69 8.17 25.93
N LYS A 38 -15.92 8.15 25.40
CA LYS A 38 -16.18 7.69 24.02
C LYS A 38 -15.44 8.52 22.97
N ILE A 39 -15.43 9.85 23.13
CA ILE A 39 -14.73 10.75 22.21
C ILE A 39 -13.22 10.51 22.27
N LEU A 40 -12.66 10.38 23.47
CA LEU A 40 -11.22 10.11 23.65
C LEU A 40 -10.81 8.78 23.01
N VAL A 41 -11.59 7.72 23.21
CA VAL A 41 -11.32 6.42 22.59
C VAL A 41 -11.39 6.53 21.07
N ALA A 42 -12.45 7.12 20.52
CA ALA A 42 -12.58 7.31 19.07
C ALA A 42 -11.44 8.13 18.47
N LEU A 43 -11.03 9.22 19.15
CA LEU A 43 -9.91 10.06 18.75
C LEU A 43 -8.60 9.28 18.77
N SER A 44 -8.32 8.55 19.86
CA SER A 44 -7.09 7.75 19.99
C SER A 44 -7.00 6.66 18.93
N LEU A 45 -8.10 5.98 18.63
CA LEU A 45 -8.15 4.96 17.58
C LEU A 45 -7.92 5.57 16.19
N GLY A 46 -8.57 6.71 15.91
CA GLY A 46 -8.37 7.44 14.65
C GLY A 46 -6.91 7.89 14.47
N VAL A 47 -6.32 8.48 15.51
CA VAL A 47 -4.91 8.89 15.50
C VAL A 47 -3.97 7.69 15.32
N LEU A 48 -4.23 6.57 15.98
CA LEU A 48 -3.41 5.37 15.85
C LEU A 48 -3.46 4.80 14.42
N CYS A 49 -4.63 4.75 13.79
CA CYS A 49 -4.77 4.38 12.38
C CYS A 49 -3.96 5.33 11.47
N LEU A 50 -3.97 6.63 11.76
CA LEU A 50 -3.24 7.62 10.97
C LEU A 50 -1.73 7.50 11.17
N VAL A 51 -1.24 7.30 12.40
CA VAL A 51 0.20 7.15 12.68
C VAL A 51 0.79 5.95 11.94
N ILE A 52 0.04 4.86 11.80
CA ILE A 52 0.51 3.67 11.10
C ILE A 52 0.52 3.89 9.57
N THR A 53 -0.41 4.67 9.04
CA THR A 53 -0.59 4.86 7.60
C THR A 53 0.25 6.01 7.05
N LEU A 54 0.26 7.17 7.72
CA LEU A 54 0.90 8.42 7.26
C LEU A 54 2.37 8.30 6.82
N PRO A 55 3.27 7.53 7.49
CA PRO A 55 4.66 7.40 7.05
C PRO A 55 4.78 6.86 5.62
N SER A 56 3.95 5.86 5.30
CA SER A 56 3.94 5.26 3.96
C SER A 56 3.34 6.24 2.93
N LEU A 57 2.32 7.03 3.34
CA LEU A 57 1.72 8.07 2.49
C LEU A 57 2.72 9.16 2.14
N LYS A 58 3.59 9.54 3.09
CA LYS A 58 4.64 10.53 2.87
C LYS A 58 5.53 10.14 1.69
N TYR A 59 5.99 8.89 1.62
CA TYR A 59 6.86 8.43 0.54
C TYR A 59 6.15 8.43 -0.83
N VAL A 60 4.86 8.10 -0.86
CA VAL A 60 4.06 8.17 -2.08
C VAL A 60 3.87 9.63 -2.55
N VAL A 61 3.56 10.55 -1.64
CA VAL A 61 3.27 11.96 -1.98
C VAL A 61 4.54 12.72 -2.35
N LEU A 62 5.63 12.53 -1.61
CA LEU A 62 6.92 13.18 -1.87
C LEU A 62 7.70 12.52 -3.01
N LYS A 63 7.18 11.43 -3.58
CA LYS A 63 7.84 10.64 -4.63
C LYS A 63 9.24 10.17 -4.20
N GLU A 64 9.39 9.83 -2.93
CA GLU A 64 10.61 9.25 -2.39
C GLU A 64 10.59 7.75 -2.67
N TYR A 65 11.26 7.36 -3.74
CA TYR A 65 11.28 5.99 -4.24
C TYR A 65 12.67 5.39 -4.21
N ASP A 66 12.73 4.07 -4.05
CA ASP A 66 13.93 3.26 -4.23
C ASP A 66 13.71 2.29 -5.40
N VAL A 67 14.79 1.78 -5.98
CA VAL A 67 14.75 0.82 -7.09
C VAL A 67 15.41 -0.48 -6.67
N ILE A 68 14.59 -1.51 -6.56
CA ILE A 68 15.04 -2.87 -6.27
C ILE A 68 15.24 -3.59 -7.58
N SER A 69 16.40 -4.21 -7.77
CA SER A 69 16.70 -4.96 -8.98
C SER A 69 17.24 -6.35 -8.66
N GLY A 70 16.75 -7.35 -9.39
CA GLY A 70 17.08 -8.73 -9.10
C GLY A 70 16.36 -9.72 -9.98
N LYS A 71 16.64 -11.01 -9.76
CA LYS A 71 15.83 -12.07 -10.35
C LYS A 71 14.47 -12.08 -9.68
N CYS A 72 13.42 -12.21 -10.46
CA CYS A 72 12.05 -12.20 -9.99
C CYS A 72 11.27 -13.32 -10.65
N VAL A 73 10.21 -13.76 -9.97
CA VAL A 73 9.17 -14.62 -10.51
C VAL A 73 7.88 -13.79 -10.51
N ILE A 74 7.10 -13.90 -11.58
CA ILE A 74 5.81 -13.23 -11.69
C ILE A 74 4.72 -14.30 -11.59
N GLU A 75 3.87 -14.18 -10.59
CA GLU A 75 2.71 -15.04 -10.37
C GLU A 75 1.44 -14.20 -10.62
N ILE A 76 0.45 -14.78 -11.28
CA ILE A 76 -0.85 -14.11 -11.46
C ILE A 76 -1.76 -14.63 -10.34
N ASP A 77 -2.12 -13.74 -9.42
CA ASP A 77 -3.16 -14.04 -8.45
C ASP A 77 -4.53 -13.71 -9.06
N SER A 78 -5.26 -14.74 -9.45
CA SER A 78 -6.63 -14.65 -9.96
C SER A 78 -7.69 -15.03 -8.91
N SER A 79 -7.33 -15.13 -7.63
CA SER A 79 -8.24 -15.59 -6.57
C SER A 79 -9.29 -14.55 -6.14
N GLY A 80 -9.13 -13.29 -6.54
CA GLY A 80 -10.02 -12.18 -6.20
C GLY A 80 -10.98 -11.73 -7.31
N ARG A 81 -11.71 -10.62 -7.05
CA ARG A 81 -12.58 -9.95 -8.05
C ARG A 81 -11.80 -9.29 -9.20
N THR A 82 -10.51 -9.04 -9.00
CA THR A 82 -9.58 -8.46 -9.98
C THR A 82 -8.29 -9.25 -9.93
N SER A 83 -7.78 -9.65 -11.10
CA SER A 83 -6.51 -10.35 -11.19
C SER A 83 -5.36 -9.37 -10.94
N GLU A 84 -4.44 -9.72 -10.06
CA GLU A 84 -3.22 -8.95 -9.78
C GLU A 84 -1.99 -9.78 -10.15
N ALA A 85 -0.88 -9.11 -10.48
CA ALA A 85 0.39 -9.74 -10.77
C ALA A 85 1.34 -9.52 -9.59
N ASP A 86 1.78 -10.60 -8.97
CA ASP A 86 2.70 -10.61 -7.85
C ASP A 86 4.12 -10.83 -8.35
N PHE A 87 4.99 -9.85 -8.09
CA PHE A 87 6.39 -9.88 -8.41
C PHE A 87 7.16 -10.30 -7.17
N LYS A 88 7.58 -11.57 -7.13
CA LYS A 88 8.40 -12.11 -6.06
C LYS A 88 9.88 -11.95 -6.40
N MET A 89 10.57 -11.09 -5.67
CA MET A 89 12.03 -10.92 -5.78
C MET A 89 12.73 -12.10 -5.12
N LEU A 90 13.52 -12.85 -5.88
CA LEU A 90 14.23 -14.04 -5.38
C LEU A 90 15.43 -13.69 -4.48
N ASN A 91 15.93 -12.46 -4.58
CA ASN A 91 17.11 -12.04 -3.84
C ASN A 91 16.77 -11.48 -2.45
N THR A 92 15.61 -10.83 -2.31
CA THR A 92 15.20 -10.14 -1.08
C THR A 92 13.98 -10.78 -0.41
N ASP A 93 13.39 -11.81 -1.05
CA ASP A 93 12.12 -12.43 -0.65
C ASP A 93 10.93 -11.45 -0.55
N GLU A 94 11.08 -10.25 -1.10
CA GLU A 94 10.02 -9.24 -1.15
C GLU A 94 9.01 -9.54 -2.27
N VAL A 95 7.75 -9.23 -2.00
CA VAL A 95 6.64 -9.42 -2.95
C VAL A 95 5.98 -8.08 -3.21
N PHE A 96 5.85 -7.73 -4.49
CA PHE A 96 5.18 -6.50 -4.94
C PHE A 96 4.02 -6.83 -5.87
N SER A 97 2.82 -6.45 -5.46
CA SER A 97 1.60 -6.69 -6.24
C SER A 97 1.27 -5.49 -7.13
N PHE A 98 1.00 -5.78 -8.40
CA PHE A 98 0.61 -4.80 -9.41
C PHE A 98 -0.76 -5.16 -10.01
N ARG A 99 -1.58 -4.15 -10.28
CA ARG A 99 -2.91 -4.36 -10.89
C ARG A 99 -2.85 -4.61 -12.39
N ASP A 100 -1.82 -4.10 -13.04
CA ASP A 100 -1.56 -4.35 -14.45
C ASP A 100 -0.81 -5.67 -14.59
N ILE A 101 -1.44 -6.64 -15.25
CA ILE A 101 -0.79 -7.90 -15.57
C ILE A 101 0.13 -7.67 -16.77
N PRO A 102 1.45 -7.85 -16.62
CA PRO A 102 2.40 -7.62 -17.70
C PRO A 102 2.19 -8.66 -18.79
N ALA A 103 1.95 -8.26 -20.04
CA ALA A 103 1.75 -9.20 -21.15
C ALA A 103 3.06 -9.96 -21.51
N LEU A 104 3.27 -11.10 -20.86
CA LEU A 104 4.40 -12.00 -21.08
C LEU A 104 3.94 -13.31 -21.71
N ASP A 105 4.85 -13.97 -22.43
CA ASP A 105 4.59 -15.27 -23.05
C ASP A 105 4.33 -16.39 -22.03
N ALA A 106 4.82 -16.24 -20.80
CA ALA A 106 4.65 -17.22 -19.73
C ALA A 106 4.82 -16.62 -18.33
N TYR A 107 4.17 -17.25 -17.33
CA TYR A 107 4.20 -16.85 -15.91
C TYR A 107 4.48 -18.06 -15.02
N GLY A 108 4.81 -17.81 -13.76
CA GLY A 108 4.91 -18.83 -12.71
C GLY A 108 6.33 -19.12 -12.23
N LYS A 109 6.40 -19.88 -11.12
CA LYS A 109 7.61 -20.17 -10.32
C LYS A 109 8.82 -20.68 -11.10
N SER A 110 8.59 -21.33 -12.23
CA SER A 110 9.64 -21.94 -13.05
C SER A 110 10.24 -20.99 -14.09
N ILE A 111 9.75 -19.75 -14.20
CA ILE A 111 10.14 -18.81 -15.25
C ILE A 111 10.72 -17.53 -14.62
N PRO A 112 12.03 -17.53 -14.29
CA PRO A 112 12.65 -16.37 -13.71
C PRO A 112 12.90 -15.29 -14.76
N TYR A 113 12.53 -14.06 -14.43
CA TYR A 113 12.87 -12.84 -15.17
C TYR A 113 13.88 -12.01 -14.38
N TYR A 114 14.36 -10.93 -14.99
CA TYR A 114 15.05 -9.88 -14.24
C TYR A 114 14.16 -8.66 -14.14
N CYS A 115 13.81 -8.29 -12.91
CA CYS A 115 12.94 -7.15 -12.65
C CYS A 115 13.75 -6.00 -12.09
N LYS A 116 13.35 -4.79 -12.47
CA LYS A 116 13.62 -3.56 -11.73
C LYS A 116 12.29 -3.02 -11.26
N VAL A 117 12.04 -3.07 -9.96
CA VAL A 117 10.80 -2.57 -9.36
C VAL A 117 11.12 -1.28 -8.62
N THR A 118 10.45 -0.21 -9.01
CA THR A 118 10.46 1.05 -8.29
C THR A 118 9.46 0.93 -7.15
N VAL A 119 9.91 1.14 -5.93
CA VAL A 119 9.10 0.98 -4.72
C VAL A 119 9.17 2.24 -3.86
N THR A 120 8.24 2.39 -2.92
CA THR A 120 8.38 3.40 -1.86
C THR A 120 9.60 3.11 -1.00
N LYS A 121 10.20 4.15 -0.41
CA LYS A 121 11.41 4.02 0.42
C LYS A 121 11.26 3.08 1.63
N ASP A 122 10.04 2.84 2.09
CA ASP A 122 9.71 1.87 3.13
C ASP A 122 9.41 0.45 2.59
N HIS A 123 9.60 0.23 1.29
CA HIS A 123 9.42 -1.03 0.56
C HIS A 123 8.01 -1.61 0.67
N LYS A 124 7.01 -0.81 1.03
CA LYS A 124 5.63 -1.30 1.20
C LYS A 124 4.83 -1.33 -0.09
N PHE A 125 5.15 -0.47 -1.05
CA PHE A 125 4.35 -0.30 -2.25
C PHE A 125 5.21 -0.29 -3.51
N GLY A 126 4.84 -1.13 -4.48
CA GLY A 126 5.31 -1.05 -5.85
C GLY A 126 4.68 0.15 -6.57
N VAL A 127 5.53 0.96 -7.20
CA VAL A 127 5.13 2.15 -7.96
C VAL A 127 5.16 1.88 -9.45
N SER A 128 6.25 1.27 -9.92
CA SER A 128 6.41 0.89 -11.32
C SER A 128 7.38 -0.27 -11.44
N TYR A 129 7.39 -0.93 -12.59
CA TYR A 129 8.32 -2.02 -12.84
C TYR A 129 8.85 -2.01 -14.26
N LYS A 130 10.02 -2.62 -14.45
CA LYS A 130 10.62 -2.95 -15.73
C LYS A 130 11.04 -4.40 -15.72
N ILE A 131 10.64 -5.14 -16.75
CA ILE A 131 10.92 -6.57 -16.91
C ILE A 131 11.94 -6.72 -18.03
N TYR A 132 12.97 -7.50 -17.75
CA TYR A 132 14.03 -7.83 -18.67
C TYR A 132 14.15 -9.34 -18.81
N ASP A 133 14.60 -9.78 -19.98
CA ASP A 133 14.96 -11.17 -20.21
C ASP A 133 16.10 -11.59 -19.27
N ALA A 134 15.96 -12.75 -18.63
CA ALA A 134 16.89 -13.18 -17.59
C ALA A 134 18.32 -13.43 -18.12
N LYS A 135 18.45 -13.84 -19.39
CA LYS A 135 19.75 -14.20 -20.00
C LYS A 135 20.38 -13.03 -20.74
N THR A 136 19.61 -12.38 -21.60
CA THR A 136 20.08 -11.33 -22.52
C THR A 136 20.02 -9.93 -21.92
N ARG A 137 19.33 -9.73 -20.78
CA ARG A 137 19.06 -8.42 -20.16
C ARG A 137 18.36 -7.43 -21.09
N LYS A 138 17.78 -7.89 -22.20
CA LYS A 138 16.98 -7.04 -23.08
C LYS A 138 15.68 -6.66 -22.37
N LEU A 139 15.30 -5.39 -22.47
CA LEU A 139 14.05 -4.89 -21.93
C LEU A 139 12.89 -5.55 -22.68
N ILE A 140 11.98 -6.18 -21.93
CA ILE A 140 10.76 -6.80 -22.45
C ILE A 140 9.62 -5.80 -22.33
N LEU A 141 9.38 -5.33 -21.10
CA LEU A 141 8.21 -4.51 -20.79
C LEU A 141 8.53 -3.50 -19.69
N THR A 142 7.81 -2.38 -19.70
CA THR A 142 7.83 -1.36 -18.65
C THR A 142 6.39 -1.05 -18.28
N SER A 143 6.09 -0.97 -16.99
CA SER A 143 4.78 -0.54 -16.51
C SER A 143 4.55 0.93 -16.88
N LYS A 144 3.30 1.26 -17.22
CA LYS A 144 2.92 2.62 -17.61
C LYS A 144 2.67 3.52 -16.40
#